data_AF-L8FRH4-F1
#
_entry.id   AF-L8FRH4-F1
#
_cell.length_a   1.000
_cell.length_b   1.000
_cell.length_c   1.000
_cell.angle_alpha   90.00
_cell.angle_beta   90.00
_cell.angle_gamma   90.00
#
_symmetry.space_group_name_H-M   'P 1'
#
loop_
_entity.id
_entity.type
_entity.pdbx_description
1 polymer ?
#
loop_
_entity_poly.entity_id
_entity_poly.type
_entity_poly.pdbx_seq_one_letter_code
_entity_poly.pdbx_strand_id
1 'polypeptide(L)'
;SKLKTRQIRGQTVTSAPLLAREVTEFNTEEAKRLNRPQHIAAKLVDVPYPFDTEMEHTLVVGGPGSGKTVALDKLILSIRERGDRGIVYDPELTFIPKHFDPETDVIINPFDDRSPSWSPFFDAKDHVEWDRLAHGLFKDPKSGDPYWTNVARSLFSWTCFQLQERDPHVTLDEALRFLFGPTQQLAQLLVGTTGSQAHLG
;
A
#
# COMPACT_ATOMS: atom_id res chain seq x y z
N SER A 1 14.14 -10.38 47.21
CA SER A 1 13.68 -9.01 47.51
C SER A 1 13.32 -8.33 46.20
N LYS A 2 12.03 -8.12 45.88
CA LYS A 2 11.65 -7.35 44.68
C LYS A 2 11.74 -5.87 45.04
N LEU A 3 12.63 -5.14 44.38
CA LEU A 3 12.71 -3.67 44.46
C LEU A 3 11.32 -3.10 44.15
N LYS A 4 10.66 -2.50 45.16
CA LYS A 4 9.44 -1.71 44.97
C LYS A 4 9.86 -0.27 44.67
N THR A 5 10.03 0.04 43.39
CA THR A 5 10.30 1.40 42.93
C THR A 5 8.97 2.13 42.76
N ARG A 6 8.77 3.26 43.46
CA ARG A 6 7.61 4.13 43.26
C ARG A 6 7.80 4.89 41.95
N GLN A 7 6.98 4.60 40.95
CA GLN A 7 6.98 5.35 39.69
C GLN A 7 6.31 6.70 39.90
N ILE A 8 6.95 7.77 39.43
CA ILE A 8 6.47 9.15 39.58
C ILE A 8 5.99 9.70 38.24
N ARG A 9 6.75 9.45 37.15
CA ARG A 9 6.42 9.81 35.75
C ARG A 9 7.15 8.85 34.78
N GLY A 10 6.79 8.87 33.51
CA GLY A 10 7.46 8.12 32.44
C GLY A 10 6.82 6.76 32.12
N GLN A 11 7.54 5.91 31.39
CA GLN A 11 7.04 4.61 30.94
C GLN A 11 6.94 3.60 32.08
N THR A 12 5.84 2.85 32.09
CA THR A 12 5.60 1.73 33.02
C THR A 12 5.89 0.42 32.31
N VAL A 13 6.59 -0.49 32.98
CA VAL A 13 6.71 -1.88 32.51
C VAL A 13 5.67 -2.71 33.24
N THR A 14 4.85 -3.42 32.48
CA THR A 14 3.81 -4.32 32.99
C THR A 14 3.87 -5.67 32.29
N SER A 15 3.11 -6.66 32.77
CA SER A 15 2.99 -7.95 32.09
C SER A 15 2.02 -7.84 30.91
N ALA A 16 2.23 -8.62 29.86
CA ALA A 16 1.33 -8.62 28.69
C ALA A 16 -0.14 -8.90 29.05
N PRO A 17 -0.47 -9.86 29.95
CA PRO A 17 -1.87 -10.07 30.35
C PRO A 17 -2.49 -8.86 31.07
N LEU A 18 -1.70 -8.14 31.87
CA LEU A 18 -2.20 -6.95 32.56
C LEU A 18 -2.40 -5.80 31.58
N LEU A 19 -1.45 -5.58 30.67
CA LEU A 19 -1.60 -4.60 29.58
C LEU A 19 -2.85 -4.89 28.73
N ALA A 20 -3.04 -6.14 28.30
CA ALA A 20 -4.21 -6.52 27.52
C ALA A 20 -5.52 -6.26 28.27
N ARG A 21 -5.54 -6.51 29.59
CA ARG A 21 -6.71 -6.21 30.43
C ARG A 21 -6.98 -4.71 30.51
N GLU A 22 -5.95 -3.92 30.81
CA GLU A 22 -6.05 -2.44 30.91
C GLU A 22 -6.53 -1.82 29.60
N VAL A 23 -5.97 -2.26 28.46
CA VAL A 23 -6.40 -1.76 27.14
C VAL A 23 -7.83 -2.22 26.82
N THR A 24 -8.23 -3.43 27.19
CA THR A 24 -9.61 -3.91 26.97
C THR A 24 -10.63 -3.11 27.80
N GLU A 25 -10.30 -2.81 29.06
CA GLU A 25 -11.10 -1.96 29.94
C GLU A 25 -11.25 -0.55 29.32
N PHE A 26 -10.13 0.07 28.92
CA PHE A 26 -10.12 1.36 28.23
C PHE A 26 -10.96 1.34 26.94
N ASN A 27 -10.77 0.34 26.08
CA ASN A 27 -11.53 0.22 24.83
C ASN A 27 -13.03 0.07 25.07
N THR A 28 -13.42 -0.64 26.12
CA THR A 28 -14.84 -0.80 26.50
C THR A 28 -15.47 0.51 26.95
N GLU A 29 -14.73 1.32 27.72
CA GLU A 29 -15.16 2.64 28.15
C GLU A 29 -15.28 3.60 26.97
N GLU A 30 -14.29 3.63 26.09
CA GLU A 30 -14.30 4.48 24.90
C GLU A 30 -15.38 4.08 23.90
N ALA A 31 -15.59 2.77 23.67
CA ALA A 31 -16.67 2.27 22.83
C ALA A 31 -18.05 2.74 23.33
N LYS A 32 -18.27 2.76 24.65
CA LYS A 32 -19.50 3.30 25.26
C LYS A 32 -19.58 4.82 25.11
N ARG A 33 -18.49 5.53 25.42
CA ARG A 33 -18.40 7.00 25.36
C ARG A 33 -18.68 7.53 23.94
N LEU A 34 -18.19 6.82 22.92
CA LEU A 34 -18.33 7.17 21.51
C LEU A 34 -19.53 6.49 20.82
N ASN A 35 -20.35 5.74 21.55
CA ASN A 35 -21.50 5.01 21.02
C ASN A 35 -21.16 4.07 19.84
N ARG A 36 -20.06 3.31 19.97
CA ARG A 36 -19.56 2.29 19.02
C ARG A 36 -19.45 0.91 19.70
N PRO A 37 -20.53 0.32 20.23
CA PRO A 37 -20.49 -0.93 21.00
C PRO A 37 -20.00 -2.16 20.22
N GLN A 38 -20.04 -2.10 18.89
CA GLN A 38 -19.57 -3.14 17.97
C GLN A 38 -18.09 -3.01 17.59
N HIS A 39 -17.35 -2.06 18.17
CA HIS A 39 -15.92 -1.92 17.90
C HIS A 39 -15.15 -3.16 18.37
N ILE A 40 -14.38 -3.76 17.46
CA ILE A 40 -13.48 -4.89 17.74
C ILE A 40 -12.06 -4.40 17.46
N ALA A 41 -11.24 -4.30 18.51
CA ALA A 41 -9.85 -3.88 18.35
C ALA A 41 -9.02 -4.96 17.65
N ALA A 42 -8.09 -4.54 16.79
CA ALA A 42 -7.11 -5.44 16.21
C ALA A 42 -6.13 -5.84 17.32
N LYS A 43 -5.43 -6.95 17.15
CA LYS A 43 -4.51 -7.47 18.16
C LYS A 43 -3.13 -7.68 17.56
N LEU A 44 -2.11 -7.17 18.23
CA LEU A 44 -0.72 -7.49 17.98
C LEU A 44 -0.24 -8.46 19.06
N VAL A 45 -0.03 -9.72 18.68
CA VAL A 45 0.40 -10.79 19.61
C VAL A 45 -0.52 -10.87 20.84
N ASP A 46 -1.83 -10.99 20.59
CA ASP A 46 -2.87 -11.14 21.62
C ASP A 46 -3.10 -9.89 22.51
N VAL A 47 -2.37 -8.79 22.28
CA VAL A 47 -2.61 -7.49 22.91
C VAL A 47 -3.47 -6.64 21.98
N PRO A 48 -4.68 -6.20 22.40
CA PRO A 48 -5.50 -5.31 21.58
C PRO A 48 -4.84 -3.93 21.43
N TYR A 49 -5.03 -3.31 20.27
CA TYR A 49 -4.74 -1.89 20.11
C TYR A 49 -5.69 -1.06 21.00
N PRO A 50 -5.20 0.01 21.65
CA PRO A 50 -6.08 1.02 22.22
C PRO A 50 -7.03 1.60 21.17
N PHE A 51 -8.20 2.04 21.61
CA PHE A 51 -9.32 2.45 20.75
C PHE A 51 -8.88 3.42 19.63
N ASP A 52 -9.17 3.05 18.38
CA ASP A 52 -8.83 3.75 17.13
C ASP A 52 -7.32 3.96 16.86
N THR A 53 -6.41 3.50 17.72
CA THR A 53 -4.96 3.66 17.52
C THR A 53 -4.38 2.73 16.46
N GLU A 54 -5.13 1.73 15.99
CA GLU A 54 -4.71 0.92 14.84
C GLU A 54 -4.48 1.75 13.57
N MET A 55 -5.06 2.96 13.50
CA MET A 55 -4.90 3.90 12.39
C MET A 55 -3.60 4.72 12.49
N GLU A 56 -2.89 4.69 13.61
CA GLU A 56 -1.70 5.50 13.88
C GLU A 56 -0.38 4.85 13.41
N HIS A 57 -0.49 3.77 12.63
CA HIS A 57 0.61 2.91 12.18
C HIS A 57 1.32 2.14 13.32
N THR A 58 1.97 1.04 12.97
CA THR A 58 2.74 0.22 13.91
C THR A 58 4.12 -0.08 13.34
N LEU A 59 5.15 0.17 14.14
CA LEU A 59 6.53 -0.18 13.81
C LEU A 59 6.96 -1.41 14.61
N VAL A 60 7.23 -2.53 13.92
CA VAL A 60 7.75 -3.76 14.53
C VAL A 60 9.25 -3.87 14.25
N VAL A 61 10.08 -3.76 15.29
CA VAL A 61 11.55 -3.80 15.20
C VAL A 61 12.10 -5.00 15.97
N GLY A 62 13.14 -5.65 15.42
CA GLY A 62 13.83 -6.75 16.09
C GLY A 62 14.85 -7.43 15.18
N GLY A 63 15.80 -8.16 15.75
CA GLY A 63 16.80 -8.91 15.00
C GLY A 63 16.23 -10.10 14.21
N PRO A 64 17.04 -10.75 13.36
CA PRO A 64 16.66 -12.05 12.78
C PRO A 64 16.26 -13.05 13.87
N GLY A 65 15.21 -13.85 13.63
CA GLY A 65 14.72 -14.84 14.60
C GLY A 65 13.95 -14.27 15.80
N SER A 66 13.75 -12.96 15.92
CA SER A 66 13.05 -12.35 17.07
C SER A 66 11.52 -12.48 17.06
N GLY A 67 10.95 -13.20 16.08
CA GLY A 67 9.49 -13.40 15.99
C GLY A 67 8.69 -12.31 15.28
N LYS A 68 9.31 -11.37 14.54
CA LYS A 68 8.57 -10.33 13.79
C LYS A 68 7.51 -10.91 12.85
N THR A 69 7.87 -11.93 12.07
CA THR A 69 6.96 -12.64 11.19
C THR A 69 5.79 -13.27 11.95
N VAL A 70 6.06 -13.87 13.11
CA VAL A 70 5.03 -14.47 13.97
C VAL A 70 4.07 -13.40 14.49
N ALA A 71 4.57 -12.21 14.81
CA ALA A 71 3.74 -11.09 15.23
C ALA A 71 2.82 -10.60 14.08
N LEU A 72 3.36 -10.48 12.86
CA LEU A 72 2.59 -10.12 11.68
C LEU A 72 1.57 -11.20 11.29
N ASP A 73 1.91 -12.49 11.40
CA ASP A 73 0.98 -13.60 11.18
C ASP A 73 -0.24 -13.47 12.08
N LYS A 74 -0.04 -13.20 13.38
CA LYS A 74 -1.14 -12.99 14.33
C LYS A 74 -1.96 -11.74 14.03
N LEU A 75 -1.31 -10.66 13.58
CA LEU A 75 -2.00 -9.43 13.20
C LEU A 75 -2.90 -9.65 11.98
N ILE A 76 -2.43 -10.37 10.95
CA ILE A 76 -3.22 -10.73 9.77
C ILE A 76 -4.47 -11.50 10.17
N LEU A 77 -4.33 -12.52 11.04
CA LEU A 77 -5.47 -13.27 11.56
C LEU A 77 -6.46 -12.37 12.31
N SER A 78 -5.97 -11.42 13.12
CA SER A 78 -6.83 -10.48 13.83
C SER A 78 -7.57 -9.52 12.88
N ILE A 79 -6.94 -9.09 11.78
CA ILE A 79 -7.57 -8.26 10.74
C ILE A 79 -8.67 -9.06 10.04
N ARG A 80 -8.42 -10.33 9.71
CA ARG A 80 -9.44 -11.22 9.11
C ARG A 80 -10.60 -11.50 10.05
N GLU A 81 -10.35 -11.73 11.35
CA GLU A 81 -11.39 -11.93 12.37
C GLU A 81 -12.32 -10.71 12.47
N ARG A 82 -11.78 -9.50 12.28
CA ARG A 82 -12.54 -8.25 12.23
C ARG A 82 -13.35 -8.08 10.93
N GLY A 83 -13.07 -8.86 9.89
CA GLY A 83 -13.62 -8.66 8.55
C GLY A 83 -13.03 -7.47 7.80
N ASP A 84 -11.87 -6.97 8.26
CA ASP A 84 -11.19 -5.83 7.64
C ASP A 84 -10.39 -6.25 6.41
N ARG A 85 -10.14 -5.29 5.51
CA ARG A 85 -9.30 -5.47 4.33
C ARG A 85 -7.85 -5.08 4.62
N GLY A 86 -6.91 -5.82 4.05
CA GLY A 86 -5.48 -5.51 4.15
C GLY A 86 -4.77 -5.71 2.81
N ILE A 87 -3.67 -4.99 2.63
CA ILE A 87 -2.70 -5.22 1.55
C ILE A 87 -1.44 -5.76 2.22
N VAL A 88 -1.00 -6.95 1.81
CA VAL A 88 0.21 -7.59 2.34
C VAL A 88 1.28 -7.60 1.26
N TYR A 89 2.37 -6.89 1.51
CA TYR A 89 3.57 -6.97 0.67
C TYR A 89 4.43 -8.15 1.13
N ASP A 90 4.46 -9.22 0.33
CA ASP A 90 5.05 -10.52 0.70
C ASP A 90 6.16 -10.98 -0.26
N PRO A 91 7.32 -10.29 -0.31
CA PRO A 91 8.39 -10.63 -1.23
C PRO A 91 9.04 -11.99 -0.93
N GLU A 92 8.99 -12.44 0.33
CA GLU A 92 9.59 -13.70 0.78
C GLU A 92 8.58 -14.87 0.79
N LEU A 93 7.39 -14.68 0.21
CA LEU A 93 6.32 -15.68 0.13
C LEU A 93 6.01 -16.34 1.48
N THR A 94 6.03 -15.55 2.54
CA THR A 94 5.88 -16.00 3.92
C THR A 94 4.41 -16.08 4.34
N PHE A 95 3.56 -15.22 3.78
CA PHE A 95 2.16 -15.05 4.17
C PHE A 95 1.21 -15.71 3.17
N ILE A 96 1.50 -15.65 1.87
CA ILE A 96 0.66 -16.29 0.83
C ILE A 96 0.39 -17.77 1.15
N PRO A 97 1.38 -18.63 1.44
CA PRO A 97 1.11 -20.05 1.71
C PRO A 97 0.28 -20.33 2.96
N LYS A 98 0.18 -19.36 3.88
CA LYS A 98 -0.51 -19.52 5.16
C LYS A 98 -1.91 -18.93 5.15
N HIS A 99 -2.08 -17.79 4.49
CA HIS A 99 -3.26 -16.95 4.64
C HIS A 99 -4.08 -16.80 3.37
N PHE A 100 -3.51 -17.03 2.18
CA PHE A 100 -4.23 -16.82 0.92
C PHE A 100 -5.46 -17.74 0.80
N ASP A 101 -6.61 -17.12 0.55
CA ASP A 101 -7.87 -17.78 0.21
C ASP A 101 -8.32 -17.33 -1.19
N PRO A 102 -8.38 -18.23 -2.20
CA PRO A 102 -8.76 -17.87 -3.57
C PRO A 102 -10.20 -17.35 -3.69
N GLU A 103 -11.07 -17.60 -2.71
CA GLU A 103 -12.46 -17.12 -2.73
C GLU A 103 -12.58 -15.65 -2.30
N THR A 104 -11.59 -15.12 -1.56
CA THR A 104 -11.65 -13.77 -0.99
C THR A 104 -10.48 -12.86 -1.34
N ASP A 105 -9.33 -13.43 -1.69
CA ASP A 105 -8.07 -12.70 -1.79
C ASP A 105 -7.60 -12.60 -3.25
N VAL A 106 -6.85 -11.53 -3.55
CA VAL A 106 -6.26 -11.29 -4.86
C VAL A 106 -4.74 -11.23 -4.72
N ILE A 107 -4.03 -12.03 -5.50
CA ILE A 107 -2.58 -11.95 -5.65
C ILE A 107 -2.28 -10.95 -6.77
N ILE A 108 -1.35 -10.02 -6.56
CA ILE A 108 -0.85 -9.14 -7.63
C ILE A 108 0.64 -9.45 -7.82
N ASN A 109 0.94 -10.33 -8.77
CA ASN A 109 2.29 -10.74 -9.12
C ASN A 109 2.34 -11.18 -10.59
N PRO A 110 3.10 -10.51 -11.47
CA PRO A 110 3.15 -10.86 -12.89
C PRO A 110 3.75 -12.24 -13.19
N PHE A 111 4.33 -12.91 -12.19
CA PHE A 111 4.91 -14.25 -12.31
C PHE A 111 4.08 -15.33 -11.63
N ASP A 112 2.86 -15.02 -11.18
CA ASP A 112 1.94 -15.97 -10.55
C ASP A 112 0.70 -16.15 -11.44
N ASP A 113 0.43 -17.37 -11.89
CA ASP A 113 -0.70 -17.69 -12.77
C ASP A 113 -2.07 -17.36 -12.16
N ARG A 114 -2.15 -17.23 -10.83
CA ARG A 114 -3.38 -16.85 -10.12
C ARG A 114 -3.61 -15.33 -10.12
N SER A 115 -2.59 -14.54 -10.47
CA SER A 115 -2.69 -13.09 -10.52
C SER A 115 -3.62 -12.67 -11.66
N PRO A 116 -4.58 -11.76 -11.43
CA PRO A 116 -5.29 -11.15 -12.54
C PRO A 116 -4.31 -10.31 -13.36
N SER A 117 -4.59 -10.19 -14.65
CA SER A 117 -3.89 -9.20 -15.48
C SER A 117 -4.26 -7.80 -15.01
N TRP A 118 -3.24 -7.00 -14.70
CA TRP A 118 -3.41 -5.60 -14.36
C TRP A 118 -2.84 -4.71 -15.48
N SER A 119 -3.49 -3.57 -15.72
CA SER A 119 -3.08 -2.56 -16.68
C SER A 119 -3.38 -1.18 -16.09
N PRO A 120 -2.50 -0.18 -16.27
CA PRO A 120 -2.76 1.18 -15.78
C PRO A 120 -4.01 1.83 -16.40
N PHE A 121 -4.46 1.34 -17.56
CA PHE A 121 -5.72 1.74 -18.19
C PHE A 121 -6.96 1.35 -17.38
N PHE A 122 -6.84 0.40 -16.44
CA PHE A 122 -7.92 0.06 -15.52
C PHE A 122 -8.10 1.11 -14.43
N ASP A 123 -7.04 1.83 -14.06
CA ASP A 123 -7.02 2.76 -12.94
C ASP A 123 -7.20 4.23 -13.37
N ALA A 124 -6.61 4.65 -14.50
CA ALA A 124 -6.68 6.04 -14.97
C ALA A 124 -7.73 6.23 -16.08
N LYS A 125 -8.60 7.24 -15.93
CA LYS A 125 -9.69 7.59 -16.85
C LYS A 125 -9.58 8.99 -17.43
N ASP A 126 -8.86 9.88 -16.75
CA ASP A 126 -8.57 11.23 -17.24
C ASP A 126 -7.08 11.56 -17.11
N HIS A 127 -6.68 12.70 -17.70
CA HIS A 127 -5.29 13.14 -17.71
C HIS A 127 -4.72 13.37 -16.29
N VAL A 128 -5.53 13.82 -15.34
CA VAL A 128 -5.09 14.05 -13.95
C VAL A 128 -4.79 12.72 -13.26
N GLU A 129 -5.61 11.70 -13.50
CA GLU A 129 -5.36 10.35 -13.00
C GLU A 129 -4.12 9.71 -13.65
N TRP A 130 -3.91 9.93 -14.95
CA TRP A 130 -2.66 9.51 -15.62
C TRP A 130 -1.42 10.18 -15.05
N ASP A 131 -1.47 11.48 -14.76
CA ASP A 131 -0.38 12.19 -14.11
C ASP A 131 -0.11 11.65 -12.70
N ARG A 132 -1.15 11.37 -11.90
CA ARG A 132 -1.00 10.75 -10.58
C ARG A 132 -0.37 9.36 -10.67
N LEU A 133 -0.83 8.54 -11.61
CA LEU A 133 -0.31 7.20 -11.83
C LEU A 133 1.16 7.25 -12.30
N ALA A 134 1.52 8.20 -13.16
CA ALA A 134 2.89 8.43 -13.58
C ALA A 134 3.82 8.79 -12.40
N HIS A 135 3.38 9.63 -11.45
CA HIS A 135 4.15 9.90 -10.23
C HIS A 135 4.29 8.67 -9.33
N GLY A 136 3.29 7.78 -9.36
CA GLY A 136 3.34 6.48 -8.70
C GLY A 136 4.42 5.56 -9.28
N LEU A 137 4.48 5.45 -10.61
CA LEU A 137 5.37 4.54 -11.35
C LEU A 137 6.81 5.05 -11.45
N PHE A 138 6.99 6.31 -11.85
CA PHE A 138 8.30 6.91 -12.05
C PHE A 138 8.66 7.68 -10.78
N LYS A 139 9.45 7.07 -9.87
CA LYS A 139 9.88 7.72 -8.62
C LYS A 139 10.96 8.76 -8.88
N ASP A 140 10.95 9.83 -8.07
CA ASP A 140 12.03 10.82 -8.12
C ASP A 140 13.39 10.18 -7.83
N PRO A 141 14.46 10.68 -8.46
CA PRO A 141 15.80 10.22 -8.15
C PRO A 141 16.15 10.54 -6.69
N LYS A 142 16.89 9.64 -6.02
CA LYS A 142 17.33 9.86 -4.63
C LYS A 142 18.19 11.11 -4.46
N SER A 143 18.86 11.53 -5.53
CA SER A 143 19.65 12.77 -5.63
C SER A 143 19.78 13.19 -7.10
N GLY A 144 20.04 14.47 -7.34
CA GLY A 144 20.21 15.04 -8.68
C GLY A 144 18.93 15.66 -9.25
N ASP A 145 19.00 16.03 -10.53
CA ASP A 145 17.93 16.74 -11.25
C ASP A 145 16.80 15.78 -11.68
N PRO A 146 15.52 16.04 -11.32
CA PRO A 146 14.39 15.22 -11.72
C PRO A 146 13.95 15.44 -13.18
N TYR A 147 14.60 16.31 -13.96
CA TYR A 147 14.22 16.65 -15.34
C TYR A 147 13.83 15.43 -16.18
N TRP A 148 14.69 14.41 -16.27
CA TRP A 148 14.42 13.20 -17.07
C TRP A 148 13.24 12.38 -16.54
N THR A 149 13.02 12.39 -15.22
CA THR A 149 11.86 11.71 -14.62
C THR A 149 10.58 12.46 -14.96
N ASN A 150 10.60 13.79 -14.92
CA ASN A 150 9.44 14.62 -15.27
C ASN A 150 9.10 14.54 -16.77
N VAL A 151 10.12 14.48 -17.63
CA VAL A 151 9.96 14.21 -19.07
C VAL A 151 9.32 12.84 -19.28
N ALA A 152 9.82 11.79 -18.62
CA ALA A 152 9.26 10.44 -18.73
C ALA A 152 7.80 10.37 -18.26
N ARG A 153 7.46 11.01 -17.12
CA ARG A 153 6.09 11.11 -16.61
C ARG A 153 5.16 11.78 -17.63
N SER A 154 5.60 12.91 -18.19
CA SER A 154 4.81 13.68 -19.15
C SER A 154 4.56 12.88 -20.43
N LEU A 155 5.61 12.24 -20.99
CA LEU A 155 5.50 11.40 -22.17
C LEU A 155 4.57 10.22 -21.91
N PHE A 156 4.74 9.50 -20.80
CA PHE A 156 3.89 8.37 -20.44
C PHE A 156 2.43 8.77 -20.27
N SER A 157 2.16 9.81 -19.49
CA SER A 157 0.80 10.31 -19.20
C SER A 157 0.07 10.73 -20.48
N TRP A 158 0.68 11.61 -21.29
CA TRP A 158 0.06 12.07 -22.53
C TRP A 158 -0.10 10.97 -23.57
N THR A 159 0.87 10.07 -23.69
CA THR A 159 0.77 8.95 -24.64
C THR A 159 -0.42 8.06 -24.29
N CYS A 160 -0.52 7.64 -23.03
CA CYS A 160 -1.60 6.76 -22.61
C CYS A 160 -2.96 7.46 -22.69
N PHE A 161 -3.05 8.72 -22.25
CA PHE A 161 -4.28 9.50 -22.35
C PHE A 161 -4.74 9.70 -23.80
N GLN A 162 -3.83 10.12 -24.71
CA GLN A 162 -4.19 10.32 -26.12
C GLN A 162 -4.62 9.03 -26.82
N LEU A 163 -4.00 7.89 -26.48
CA LEU A 163 -4.42 6.61 -27.02
C LEU A 163 -5.79 6.18 -26.47
N GLN A 164 -6.05 6.38 -25.17
CA GLN A 164 -7.34 6.08 -24.54
C GLN A 164 -8.48 6.91 -25.12
N GLU A 165 -8.25 8.19 -25.43
CA GLU A 165 -9.23 9.07 -26.07
C GLU A 165 -9.58 8.63 -27.50
N ARG A 166 -8.64 7.99 -28.20
CA ARG A 166 -8.83 7.47 -29.56
C ARG A 166 -9.47 6.09 -29.57
N ASP A 167 -9.08 5.25 -28.62
CA ASP A 167 -9.59 3.90 -28.45
C ASP A 167 -9.76 3.57 -26.96
N PRO A 168 -11.01 3.49 -26.46
CA PRO A 168 -11.30 3.07 -25.08
C PRO A 168 -10.82 1.64 -24.75
N HIS A 169 -10.49 0.82 -25.74
CA HIS A 169 -10.01 -0.55 -25.59
C HIS A 169 -8.49 -0.70 -25.77
N VAL A 170 -7.74 0.41 -25.85
CA VAL A 170 -6.28 0.38 -25.97
C VAL A 170 -5.63 -0.49 -24.89
N THR A 171 -4.63 -1.25 -25.31
CA THR A 171 -3.86 -2.12 -24.44
C THR A 171 -2.54 -1.47 -23.98
N LEU A 172 -2.00 -1.95 -22.86
CA LEU A 172 -0.67 -1.53 -22.41
C LEU A 172 0.41 -1.86 -23.46
N ASP A 173 0.30 -2.99 -24.16
CA ASP A 173 1.24 -3.37 -25.21
C ASP A 173 1.26 -2.36 -26.37
N GLU A 174 0.10 -1.87 -26.79
CA GLU A 174 0.02 -0.81 -27.80
C GLU A 174 0.66 0.48 -27.31
N ALA A 175 0.39 0.91 -26.08
CA ALA A 175 1.02 2.09 -25.50
C ALA A 175 2.56 1.94 -25.43
N LEU A 176 3.06 0.77 -25.04
CA LEU A 176 4.49 0.47 -25.01
C LEU A 176 5.11 0.49 -26.41
N ARG A 177 4.40 0.00 -27.44
CA ARG A 177 4.85 0.10 -28.84
C ARG A 177 4.99 1.55 -29.31
N PHE A 178 4.16 2.48 -28.83
CA PHE A 178 4.35 3.92 -29.08
C PHE A 178 5.55 4.49 -28.31
N LEU A 179 5.70 4.15 -27.04
CA LEU A 179 6.75 4.70 -26.17
C LEU A 179 8.17 4.22 -26.54
N PHE A 180 8.30 2.97 -26.96
CA PHE A 180 9.59 2.33 -27.27
C PHE A 180 9.80 2.08 -28.76
N GLY A 181 8.82 2.43 -29.60
CA GLY A 181 8.88 2.30 -31.06
C GLY A 181 9.50 3.53 -31.76
N PRO A 182 9.25 3.69 -33.07
CA PRO A 182 9.79 4.80 -33.84
C PRO A 182 9.31 6.16 -33.32
N THR A 183 10.26 7.05 -33.01
CA THR A 183 9.95 8.30 -32.31
C THR A 183 9.04 9.25 -33.10
N GLN A 184 9.03 9.15 -34.43
CA GLN A 184 8.13 9.91 -35.27
C GLN A 184 6.64 9.61 -34.98
N GLN A 185 6.30 8.37 -34.65
CA GLN A 185 4.92 7.98 -34.32
C GLN A 185 4.48 8.61 -32.99
N LEU A 186 5.36 8.56 -31.99
CA LEU A 186 5.15 9.22 -30.70
C LEU A 186 5.01 10.74 -30.88
N ALA A 187 5.88 11.36 -31.66
CA ALA A 187 5.84 12.80 -31.94
C ALA A 187 4.51 13.22 -32.58
N GLN A 188 4.03 12.45 -33.57
CA GLN A 188 2.74 12.69 -34.23
C GLN A 188 1.55 12.52 -33.29
N LEU A 189 1.59 11.52 -32.40
CA LEU A 189 0.56 11.29 -31.41
C LEU A 189 0.43 12.47 -30.45
N LEU A 190 1.57 13.06 -30.06
CA LEU A 190 1.63 14.09 -29.02
C LEU A 190 1.46 15.54 -29.52
N VAL A 191 1.30 15.77 -30.83
CA VAL A 191 1.11 17.11 -31.40
C VAL A 191 -0.05 17.84 -30.70
N GLY A 192 0.21 19.04 -30.19
CA GLY A 192 -0.78 19.87 -29.50
C GLY A 192 -0.92 19.59 -28.00
N THR A 193 -0.16 18.66 -27.44
CA THR A 193 -0.09 18.38 -26.00
C THR A 193 1.16 19.00 -25.36
N THR A 194 1.21 19.16 -24.04
CA THR A 194 2.45 19.59 -23.38
C THR A 194 3.56 18.54 -23.48
N GLY A 195 3.22 17.28 -23.76
CA GLY A 195 4.17 16.20 -24.06
C GLY A 195 4.96 16.40 -25.34
N SER A 196 4.52 17.24 -26.29
CA SER A 196 5.27 17.48 -27.54
C SER A 196 6.57 18.26 -27.31
N GLN A 197 6.67 19.05 -26.25
CA GLN A 197 7.87 19.83 -25.94
C GLN A 197 9.00 18.98 -25.34
N ALA A 198 8.67 17.80 -24.80
CA ALA A 198 9.64 16.86 -24.23
C ALA A 198 10.48 16.12 -25.28
N HIS A 199 10.04 16.08 -26.55
CA HIS A 199 10.70 15.36 -27.64
C HIS A 199 11.73 16.22 -28.42
N LEU A 200 11.79 17.53 -28.17
CA LEU A 200 12.63 18.48 -28.92
C LEU A 200 14.02 18.72 -28.30
N GLY A 201 14.46 17.87 -27.37
CA GLY A 201 15.76 17.93 -26.69
C GLY A 201 16.70 16.80 -27.09
#